data_AF-A0A947RZC2-F1
#
_entry.id   AF-A0A947RZC2-F1
#
_cell.length_a   1.000
_cell.length_b   1.000
_cell.length_c   1.000
_cell.angle_alpha   90.00
_cell.angle_beta   90.00
_cell.angle_gamma   90.00
#
_symmetry.space_group_name_H-M   'P 1'
#
loop_
_entity.id
_entity.type
_entity.pdbx_description
1 polymer ?
#
loop_
_entity_poly.entity_id
_entity_poly.type
_entity_poly.pdbx_seq_one_letter_code
_entity_poly.pdbx_strand_id
1 'polypeptide(L)'
;MELLDQRTKKIMEECKEKARDVGLRFDGETLEYIVTNRQMTELSSKIMIPTLYNYWVHDIEVLRDKWLYDVYPHNAYETVINTRPAISFYNDNNPDWLNIMIFYHVLGHIDFFQNNVFFRQTWDDDFCGQALADNRLLERIREERGSEKRWVDYVIEFARGVDNLVGYYAELEEKDREQTENLFGVFSERVNFYFGEFLENLRKNKEIDIKFYYEEMERYNKCIDKFGRESSESIFFADGDFKSRFPEFPKVFENYQKKHGKAKSKSKDILQHLMNHSDFLDKEKNKWMK
;
A
#
# COMPACT_ATOMS: atom_id res chain seq x y z
N MET A 1 27.86 4.63 2.13
CA MET A 1 26.98 5.31 1.16
C MET A 1 27.55 6.69 0.97
N GLU A 2 27.96 6.99 -0.25
CA GLU A 2 28.47 8.31 -0.60
C GLU A 2 27.44 9.02 -1.47
N LEU A 3 27.31 10.33 -1.28
CA LEU A 3 26.52 11.16 -2.18
C LEU A 3 27.26 11.28 -3.52
N LEU A 4 26.49 11.42 -4.59
CA LEU A 4 27.03 11.64 -5.92
C LEU A 4 28.00 12.83 -5.94
N ASP A 5 29.10 12.68 -6.69
CA ASP A 5 29.96 13.81 -6.99
C ASP A 5 29.20 14.88 -7.81
N GLN A 6 29.71 16.11 -7.80
CA GLN A 6 29.02 17.23 -8.48
C GLN A 6 28.87 16.99 -9.99
N ARG A 7 29.81 16.27 -10.59
CA ARG A 7 29.80 15.98 -12.02
C ARG A 7 28.68 15.00 -12.39
N THR A 8 28.56 13.90 -11.67
CA THR A 8 27.54 12.87 -11.88
C THR A 8 26.16 13.43 -11.58
N LYS A 9 26.04 14.23 -10.52
CA LYS A 9 24.78 14.93 -10.22
C LYS A 9 24.35 15.83 -11.38
N LYS A 10 25.26 16.60 -11.97
CA LYS A 10 24.95 17.43 -13.15
C LYS A 10 24.46 16.59 -14.33
N ILE A 11 25.13 15.47 -14.63
CA ILE A 11 24.74 14.56 -15.71
C ILE A 11 23.34 13.97 -15.45
N MET A 12 23.04 13.59 -14.21
CA MET A 12 21.72 13.06 -13.85
C MET A 12 20.61 14.11 -13.97
N GLU A 13 20.87 15.37 -13.61
CA GLU A 13 19.91 16.45 -13.85
C GLU A 13 19.65 16.68 -15.36
N GLU A 14 20.69 16.64 -16.19
CA GLU A 14 20.52 16.68 -17.66
C GLU A 14 19.71 15.48 -18.20
N CYS A 15 19.85 14.31 -17.57
CA CYS A 15 19.04 13.14 -17.91
C CYS A 15 17.56 13.31 -17.50
N LYS A 16 17.30 13.93 -16.34
CA LYS A 16 15.94 14.28 -15.90
C LYS A 16 15.27 15.24 -16.87
N GLU A 17 15.97 16.26 -17.35
CA GLU A 17 15.44 17.18 -18.38
C GLU A 17 15.03 16.43 -19.65
N LYS A 18 15.93 15.61 -20.21
CA LYS A 18 15.64 14.81 -21.41
C LYS A 18 14.50 13.82 -21.21
N ALA A 19 14.41 13.20 -20.03
CA ALA A 19 13.33 12.28 -19.71
C ALA A 19 11.96 12.99 -19.67
N ARG A 20 11.90 14.22 -19.15
CA ARG A 20 10.68 15.05 -19.18
C ARG A 20 10.31 15.44 -20.61
N ASP A 21 11.29 15.77 -21.45
CA ASP A 21 11.04 16.13 -22.86
C ASP A 21 10.37 15.01 -23.67
N VAL A 22 10.64 13.75 -23.32
CA VAL A 22 10.00 12.58 -23.95
C VAL A 22 8.71 12.14 -23.26
N GLY A 23 8.29 12.85 -22.20
CA GLY A 23 6.97 12.70 -21.57
C GLY A 23 6.94 11.91 -20.25
N LEU A 24 8.08 11.52 -19.67
CA LEU A 24 8.09 10.91 -18.34
C LEU A 24 7.71 11.95 -17.27
N ARG A 25 6.92 11.51 -16.29
CA ARG A 25 6.41 12.31 -15.17
C ARG A 25 6.91 11.72 -13.86
N PHE A 26 7.92 12.37 -13.29
CA PHE A 26 8.46 12.06 -11.97
C PHE A 26 8.55 13.36 -11.17
N ASP A 27 7.50 13.63 -10.40
CA ASP A 27 7.39 14.83 -9.58
C ASP A 27 8.18 14.67 -8.28
N GLY A 28 8.79 15.76 -7.82
CA GLY A 28 9.56 15.83 -6.57
C GLY A 28 11.07 15.64 -6.73
N GLU A 29 11.76 15.66 -5.60
CA GLU A 29 13.18 15.37 -5.53
C GLU A 29 13.41 13.85 -5.47
N THR A 30 14.57 13.42 -5.94
CA THR A 30 15.06 12.04 -5.85
C THR A 30 16.38 12.05 -5.08
N LEU A 31 16.62 11.00 -4.30
CA LEU A 31 17.87 10.80 -3.58
C LEU A 31 18.66 9.68 -4.23
N GLU A 32 19.79 10.03 -4.81
CA GLU A 32 20.68 9.07 -5.48
C GLU A 32 21.93 8.81 -4.63
N TYR A 33 22.21 7.53 -4.38
CA TYR A 33 23.38 7.09 -3.62
C TYR A 33 24.25 6.13 -4.43
N ILE A 34 25.56 6.32 -4.39
CA ILE A 34 26.51 5.30 -4.85
C ILE A 34 26.87 4.41 -3.66
N VAL A 35 26.81 3.11 -3.91
CA VAL A 35 27.00 2.08 -2.91
C VAL A 35 27.86 0.95 -3.44
N THR A 36 28.67 0.40 -2.54
CA THR A 36 29.45 -0.80 -2.86
C THR A 36 28.55 -2.02 -2.91
N ASN A 37 28.97 -3.09 -3.60
CA ASN A 37 28.26 -4.38 -3.55
C ASN A 37 27.99 -4.87 -2.12
N ARG A 38 28.96 -4.69 -1.22
CA ARG A 38 28.80 -5.07 0.20
C ARG A 38 27.75 -4.23 0.91
N GLN A 39 27.68 -2.93 0.62
CA GLN A 39 26.65 -2.04 1.16
C GLN A 39 25.27 -2.41 0.62
N MET A 40 25.16 -2.79 -0.66
CA MET A 40 23.90 -3.30 -1.23
C MET A 40 23.42 -4.56 -0.52
N THR A 41 24.33 -5.50 -0.25
CA THR A 41 24.00 -6.70 0.53
C THR A 41 23.49 -6.34 1.94
N GLU A 42 24.16 -5.42 2.63
CA GLU A 42 23.75 -4.95 3.96
C GLU A 42 22.37 -4.26 3.95
N LEU A 43 22.11 -3.44 2.94
CA LEU A 43 20.83 -2.74 2.76
C LEU A 43 19.71 -3.72 2.40
N SER A 44 20.00 -4.76 1.61
CA SER A 44 19.00 -5.74 1.18
C SER A 44 18.34 -6.46 2.35
N SER A 45 19.10 -6.86 3.37
CA SER A 45 18.55 -7.48 4.59
C SER A 45 17.70 -6.50 5.42
N LYS A 46 17.78 -5.19 5.15
CA LYS A 46 16.95 -4.14 5.76
C LYS A 46 15.87 -3.61 4.80
N ILE A 47 15.47 -4.40 3.81
CA ILE A 47 14.47 -4.02 2.80
C ILE A 47 14.85 -2.70 2.10
N MET A 48 16.16 -2.45 1.98
CA MET A 48 16.72 -1.25 1.35
C MET A 48 16.31 0.08 1.99
N ILE A 49 15.75 0.07 3.21
CA ILE A 49 15.44 1.28 3.99
C ILE A 49 16.59 1.50 4.99
N PRO A 50 17.46 2.51 4.77
CA PRO A 50 18.62 2.74 5.62
C PRO A 50 18.30 3.01 7.09
N THR A 51 17.15 3.64 7.34
CA THR A 51 16.69 4.08 8.66
C THR A 51 15.88 3.01 9.42
N LEU A 52 15.73 1.81 8.83
CA LEU A 52 14.98 0.71 9.46
C LEU A 52 15.55 0.37 10.84
N TYR A 53 14.66 0.06 11.76
CA TYR A 53 15.00 -0.25 13.14
C TYR A 53 16.00 -1.41 13.27
N ASN A 54 16.84 -1.34 14.31
CA ASN A 54 17.80 -2.40 14.58
C ASN A 54 17.08 -3.66 15.05
N TYR A 55 17.41 -4.81 14.45
CA TYR A 55 16.85 -6.10 14.79
C TYR A 55 17.85 -7.21 14.52
N TRP A 56 18.08 -8.05 15.52
CA TRP A 56 19.16 -9.05 15.49
C TRP A 56 19.04 -10.05 14.34
N VAL A 57 17.83 -10.36 13.87
CA VAL A 57 17.64 -11.24 12.70
C VAL A 57 18.16 -10.56 11.44
N HIS A 58 17.93 -9.26 11.26
CA HIS A 58 18.52 -8.54 10.12
C HIS A 58 20.06 -8.60 10.18
N ASP A 59 20.66 -8.48 11.37
CA ASP A 59 22.12 -8.58 11.51
C ASP A 59 22.64 -9.98 11.15
N ILE A 60 21.90 -11.05 11.49
CA ILE A 60 22.23 -12.42 11.08
C ILE A 60 22.10 -12.60 9.57
N GLU A 61 21.04 -12.04 8.97
CA GLU A 61 20.86 -12.07 7.52
C GLU A 61 21.99 -11.32 6.81
N VAL A 62 22.37 -10.15 7.29
CA VAL A 62 23.52 -9.39 6.77
C VAL A 62 24.79 -10.23 6.83
N LEU A 63 25.04 -10.95 7.93
CA LEU A 63 26.20 -11.82 8.04
C LEU A 63 26.11 -12.97 7.02
N ARG A 64 24.99 -13.67 6.97
CA ARG A 64 24.75 -14.77 6.01
C ARG A 64 24.97 -14.31 4.58
N ASP A 65 24.41 -13.18 4.21
CA ASP A 65 24.42 -12.67 2.84
C ASP A 65 25.84 -12.17 2.46
N LYS A 66 26.62 -11.63 3.42
CA LYS A 66 28.05 -11.36 3.23
C LYS A 66 28.84 -12.64 2.94
N TRP A 67 28.65 -13.68 3.73
CA TRP A 67 29.30 -14.97 3.49
C TRP A 67 28.92 -15.55 2.14
N LEU A 68 27.64 -15.48 1.77
CA LEU A 68 27.16 -15.95 0.48
C LEU A 68 27.81 -15.17 -0.67
N TYR A 69 27.89 -13.85 -0.54
CA TYR A 69 28.55 -12.98 -1.51
C TYR A 69 30.04 -13.31 -1.66
N ASP A 70 30.75 -13.57 -0.56
CA ASP A 70 32.18 -13.93 -0.59
C ASP A 70 32.43 -15.25 -1.36
N VAL A 71 31.48 -16.19 -1.31
CA VAL A 71 31.55 -17.48 -2.03
C VAL A 71 31.01 -17.37 -3.47
N TYR A 72 29.92 -16.61 -3.66
CA TYR A 72 29.24 -16.41 -4.94
C TYR A 72 28.97 -14.92 -5.17
N PRO A 73 29.97 -14.16 -5.64
CA PRO A 73 29.80 -12.73 -5.88
C PRO A 73 28.76 -12.47 -6.99
N HIS A 74 27.84 -11.54 -6.73
CA HIS A 74 26.86 -11.07 -7.71
C HIS A 74 26.87 -9.55 -7.78
N ASN A 75 26.71 -8.96 -8.96
CA ASN A 75 26.70 -7.50 -9.10
C ASN A 75 25.26 -7.01 -9.26
N ALA A 76 24.67 -6.47 -8.19
CA ALA A 76 23.36 -5.83 -8.29
C ALA A 76 23.53 -4.47 -8.98
N TYR A 77 22.82 -4.24 -10.08
CA TYR A 77 23.00 -3.03 -10.89
C TYR A 77 22.39 -1.79 -10.23
N GLU A 78 21.15 -1.91 -9.75
CA GLU A 78 20.42 -0.87 -9.06
C GLU A 78 19.39 -1.41 -8.07
N THR A 79 18.91 -0.54 -7.21
CA THR A 79 17.62 -0.72 -6.53
C THR A 79 16.97 0.65 -6.31
N VAL A 80 15.65 0.72 -6.53
CA VAL A 80 14.84 1.92 -6.32
C VAL A 80 13.74 1.63 -5.33
N ILE A 81 13.55 2.54 -4.38
CA ILE A 81 12.51 2.46 -3.34
C ILE A 81 11.53 3.60 -3.54
N ASN A 82 10.25 3.24 -3.59
CA ASN A 82 9.14 4.17 -3.78
C ASN A 82 8.80 4.89 -2.46
N THR A 83 9.73 5.70 -1.98
CA THR A 83 9.57 6.62 -0.85
C THR A 83 9.37 8.05 -1.35
N ARG A 84 9.11 8.98 -0.44
CA ARG A 84 9.02 10.41 -0.75
C ARG A 84 10.04 11.21 0.06
N PRO A 85 11.18 11.64 -0.54
CA PRO A 85 11.60 11.49 -1.94
C PRO A 85 11.96 10.04 -2.32
N ALA A 86 11.90 9.71 -3.61
CA ALA A 86 12.28 8.38 -4.10
C ALA A 86 13.78 8.17 -3.93
N ILE A 87 14.18 7.01 -3.40
CA ILE A 87 15.59 6.68 -3.14
C ILE A 87 16.06 5.68 -4.19
N SER A 88 17.22 5.93 -4.76
CA SER A 88 17.87 5.02 -5.71
C SER A 88 19.32 4.76 -5.34
N PHE A 89 19.72 3.50 -5.45
CA PHE A 89 21.05 3.01 -5.14
C PHE A 89 21.71 2.52 -6.43
N TYR A 90 22.93 3.01 -6.71
CA TYR A 90 23.73 2.65 -7.87
C TYR A 90 25.03 1.98 -7.43
N ASN A 91 25.43 0.93 -8.14
CA ASN A 91 26.66 0.22 -7.84
C ASN A 91 27.91 1.02 -8.27
N ASP A 92 28.92 1.06 -7.41
CA ASP A 92 30.22 1.70 -7.69
C ASP A 92 31.05 0.94 -8.73
N ASN A 93 30.81 -0.36 -8.91
CA ASN A 93 31.50 -1.20 -9.89
C ASN A 93 30.96 -1.06 -11.32
N ASN A 94 29.86 -0.33 -11.52
CA ASN A 94 29.30 -0.12 -12.85
C ASN A 94 30.10 0.95 -13.61
N PRO A 95 30.38 0.77 -14.91
CA PRO A 95 30.96 1.83 -15.72
C PRO A 95 29.98 3.00 -15.88
N ASP A 96 30.50 4.23 -16.03
CA ASP A 96 29.70 5.47 -16.09
C ASP A 96 28.52 5.41 -17.07
N TRP A 97 28.75 4.88 -18.28
CA TRP A 97 27.71 4.77 -19.30
C TRP A 97 26.57 3.84 -18.89
N LEU A 98 26.87 2.79 -18.11
CA LEU A 98 25.88 1.84 -17.61
C LEU A 98 25.05 2.50 -16.51
N ASN A 99 25.69 3.22 -15.58
CA ASN A 99 24.99 3.98 -14.55
C ASN A 99 24.05 5.04 -15.15
N ILE A 100 24.42 5.68 -16.28
CA ILE A 100 23.52 6.60 -17.00
C ILE A 100 22.31 5.85 -17.58
N MET A 101 22.51 4.69 -18.20
CA MET A 101 21.41 3.88 -18.74
C MET A 101 20.46 3.42 -17.63
N ILE A 102 21.02 2.90 -16.54
CA ILE A 102 20.31 2.51 -15.33
C ILE A 102 19.55 3.71 -14.74
N PHE A 103 20.13 4.90 -14.74
CA PHE A 103 19.47 6.11 -14.24
C PHE A 103 18.18 6.40 -15.03
N TYR A 104 18.20 6.28 -16.36
CA TYR A 104 16.97 6.38 -17.15
C TYR A 104 15.96 5.27 -16.80
N HIS A 105 16.42 4.05 -16.54
CA HIS A 105 15.57 2.96 -16.09
C HIS A 105 14.88 3.27 -14.74
N VAL A 106 15.65 3.80 -13.77
CA VAL A 106 15.13 4.26 -12.47
C VAL A 106 14.10 5.37 -12.62
N LEU A 107 14.32 6.35 -13.51
CA LEU A 107 13.32 7.38 -13.81
C LEU A 107 12.02 6.77 -14.35
N GLY A 108 12.11 5.72 -15.18
CA GLY A 108 10.95 4.97 -15.65
C GLY A 108 10.21 4.26 -14.52
N HIS A 109 10.93 3.69 -13.53
CA HIS A 109 10.30 3.14 -12.34
C HIS A 109 9.55 4.19 -11.53
N ILE A 110 10.15 5.37 -11.31
CA ILE A 110 9.51 6.45 -10.55
C ILE A 110 8.25 6.94 -11.27
N ASP A 111 8.33 7.15 -12.59
CA ASP A 111 7.15 7.48 -13.41
C ASP A 111 6.06 6.41 -13.27
N PHE A 112 6.44 5.13 -13.37
CA PHE A 112 5.50 4.03 -13.20
C PHE A 112 4.87 4.03 -11.81
N PHE A 113 5.65 4.18 -10.74
CA PHE A 113 5.11 4.20 -9.37
C PHE A 113 4.14 5.36 -9.14
N GLN A 114 4.44 6.55 -9.67
CA GLN A 114 3.61 7.74 -9.49
C GLN A 114 2.32 7.70 -10.31
N ASN A 115 2.38 7.16 -11.53
CA ASN A 115 1.29 7.29 -12.51
C ASN A 115 0.49 6.00 -12.71
N ASN A 116 0.97 4.84 -12.27
CA ASN A 116 0.25 3.58 -12.40
C ASN A 116 -0.92 3.52 -11.40
N VAL A 117 -2.10 3.10 -11.89
CA VAL A 117 -3.34 3.00 -11.10
C VAL A 117 -3.16 2.15 -9.83
N PHE A 118 -2.34 1.11 -9.88
CA PHE A 118 -2.08 0.21 -8.75
C PHE A 118 -1.05 0.76 -7.75
N PHE A 119 -0.24 1.75 -8.12
CA PHE A 119 0.83 2.30 -7.27
C PHE A 119 0.60 3.74 -6.83
N ARG A 120 -0.33 4.46 -7.46
CA ARG A 120 -0.63 5.87 -7.19
C ARG A 120 -0.85 6.18 -5.71
N GLN A 121 -1.38 5.23 -4.94
CA GLN A 121 -1.67 5.38 -3.50
C GLN A 121 -0.44 5.23 -2.61
N THR A 122 0.61 4.58 -3.09
CA THR A 122 1.85 4.37 -2.30
C THR A 122 2.79 5.57 -2.35
N TRP A 123 2.52 6.59 -3.18
CA TRP A 123 3.39 7.74 -3.36
C TRP A 123 3.33 8.76 -2.21
N ASP A 124 2.20 8.81 -1.48
CA ASP A 124 2.04 9.71 -0.33
C ASP A 124 2.59 9.12 0.98
N ASP A 125 2.98 7.84 0.99
CA ASP A 125 3.52 7.17 2.16
C ASP A 125 5.03 7.47 2.32
N ASP A 126 5.39 8.23 3.36
CA ASP A 126 6.79 8.44 3.73
C ASP A 126 7.32 7.26 4.56
N PHE A 127 7.62 6.15 3.89
CA PHE A 127 8.17 4.96 4.55
C PHE A 127 9.50 5.21 5.25
N CYS A 128 10.34 6.12 4.72
CA CYS A 128 11.64 6.43 5.33
C CYS A 128 11.48 7.24 6.62
N GLY A 129 10.58 8.23 6.62
CA GLY A 129 10.23 9.02 7.79
C GLY A 129 9.56 8.18 8.87
N GLN A 130 8.63 7.29 8.48
CA GLN A 130 8.01 6.32 9.39
C GLN A 130 9.07 5.40 10.01
N ALA A 131 9.90 4.74 9.20
CA ALA A 131 10.96 3.87 9.69
C ALA A 131 11.94 4.59 10.63
N LEU A 132 12.28 5.85 10.35
CA LEU A 132 13.12 6.67 11.23
C LEU A 132 12.42 6.99 12.56
N ALA A 133 11.13 7.32 12.54
CA ALA A 133 10.34 7.59 13.73
C ALA A 133 10.24 6.33 14.60
N ASP A 134 9.94 5.19 14.00
CA ASP A 134 9.83 3.89 14.66
C ASP A 134 11.17 3.46 15.27
N ASN A 135 12.27 3.62 14.53
CA ASN A 135 13.60 3.32 15.04
C ASN A 135 13.93 4.18 16.28
N ARG A 136 13.65 5.49 16.24
CA ARG A 136 13.83 6.38 17.40
C ARG A 136 12.96 5.99 18.59
N LEU A 137 11.73 5.56 18.34
CA LEU A 137 10.83 5.08 19.38
C LEU A 137 11.39 3.81 20.04
N LEU A 138 11.80 2.82 19.24
CA LEU A 138 12.33 1.56 19.73
C LEU A 138 13.64 1.75 20.50
N GLU A 139 14.56 2.60 20.03
CA GLU A 139 15.79 2.92 20.76
C GLU A 139 15.49 3.61 22.10
N ARG A 140 14.54 4.56 22.13
CA ARG A 140 14.09 5.17 23.40
C ARG A 140 13.55 4.13 24.37
N ILE A 141 12.69 3.22 23.90
CA ILE A 141 12.13 2.16 24.76
C ILE A 141 13.27 1.26 25.26
N ARG A 142 14.24 0.90 24.42
CA ARG A 142 15.42 0.12 24.85
C ARG A 142 16.22 0.83 25.94
N GLU A 143 16.44 2.13 25.80
CA GLU A 143 17.11 2.97 26.80
C GLU A 143 16.34 3.01 28.12
N GLU A 144 15.03 3.26 28.07
CA GLU A 144 14.14 3.28 29.26
C GLU A 144 14.11 1.94 29.99
N ARG A 145 14.22 0.81 29.26
CA ARG A 145 14.25 -0.53 29.85
C ARG A 145 15.59 -0.92 30.44
N GLY A 146 16.69 -0.26 30.04
CA GLY A 146 18.03 -0.53 30.56
C GLY A 146 18.42 -2.01 30.50
N SER A 147 18.55 -2.66 31.65
CA SER A 147 18.90 -4.09 31.75
C SER A 147 17.83 -5.03 31.19
N GLU A 148 16.59 -4.56 31.08
CA GLU A 148 15.45 -5.32 30.56
C GLU A 148 15.23 -5.12 29.05
N LYS A 149 16.13 -4.41 28.34
CA LYS A 149 15.98 -4.11 26.90
C LYS A 149 15.73 -5.32 25.99
N ARG A 150 16.21 -6.52 26.40
CA ARG A 150 15.95 -7.79 25.70
C ARG A 150 14.47 -8.08 25.48
N TRP A 151 13.60 -7.59 26.36
CA TRP A 151 12.16 -7.77 26.23
C TRP A 151 11.61 -7.00 25.03
N VAL A 152 12.20 -5.87 24.67
CA VAL A 152 11.84 -5.12 23.46
C VAL A 152 12.06 -5.99 22.22
N ASP A 153 13.23 -6.63 22.14
CA ASP A 153 13.58 -7.50 21.02
C ASP A 153 12.64 -8.72 20.94
N TYR A 154 12.25 -9.30 22.09
CA TYR A 154 11.26 -10.38 22.11
C TYR A 154 9.88 -9.92 21.63
N VAL A 155 9.40 -8.74 22.06
CA VAL A 155 8.12 -8.22 21.56
C VAL A 155 8.16 -8.05 20.04
N ILE A 156 9.25 -7.47 19.51
CA ILE A 156 9.45 -7.32 18.06
C ILE A 156 9.44 -8.70 17.36
N GLU A 157 10.17 -9.68 17.90
CA GLU A 157 10.24 -11.02 17.33
C GLU A 157 8.89 -11.73 17.32
N PHE A 158 8.13 -11.67 18.41
CA PHE A 158 6.79 -12.24 18.46
C PHE A 158 5.83 -11.53 17.49
N ALA A 159 5.87 -10.20 17.42
CA ALA A 159 5.05 -9.43 16.50
C ALA A 159 5.35 -9.80 15.04
N ARG A 160 6.63 -9.86 14.66
CA ARG A 160 7.05 -10.30 13.32
C ARG A 160 6.70 -11.76 13.03
N GLY A 161 6.79 -12.64 14.03
CA GLY A 161 6.45 -14.06 13.88
C GLY A 161 4.97 -14.31 13.57
N VAL A 162 4.08 -13.39 13.95
CA VAL A 162 2.64 -13.47 13.67
C VAL A 162 2.17 -12.46 12.64
N ASP A 163 3.08 -11.74 11.97
CA ASP A 163 2.76 -10.71 10.96
C ASP A 163 1.90 -11.27 9.83
N ASN A 164 2.18 -12.49 9.38
CA ASN A 164 1.34 -13.17 8.37
C ASN A 164 -0.06 -13.61 8.86
N LEU A 165 -0.35 -13.43 10.15
CA LEU A 165 -1.65 -13.71 10.78
C LEU A 165 -2.43 -12.42 11.11
N VAL A 166 -1.91 -11.25 10.71
CA VAL A 166 -2.57 -9.96 10.89
C VAL A 166 -3.60 -9.70 9.79
N GLY A 167 -4.49 -8.73 10.02
CA GLY A 167 -5.67 -8.46 9.19
C GLY A 167 -5.41 -7.86 7.82
N TYR A 168 -4.26 -8.11 7.16
CA TYR A 168 -3.81 -7.43 5.95
C TYR A 168 -4.89 -7.32 4.86
N TYR A 169 -5.49 -8.45 4.46
CA TYR A 169 -6.52 -8.44 3.41
C TYR A 169 -7.81 -7.71 3.82
N ALA A 170 -8.18 -7.79 5.10
CA ALA A 170 -9.38 -7.12 5.59
C ALA A 170 -9.17 -5.59 5.68
N GLU A 171 -7.99 -5.16 6.12
CA GLU A 171 -7.59 -3.75 6.13
C GLU A 171 -7.43 -3.19 4.72
N LEU A 172 -6.85 -3.98 3.81
CA LEU A 172 -6.74 -3.62 2.39
C LEU A 172 -8.14 -3.49 1.77
N GLU A 173 -9.07 -4.40 2.04
CA GLU A 173 -10.46 -4.29 1.57
C GLU A 173 -11.15 -3.04 2.14
N GLU A 174 -10.92 -2.67 3.40
CA GLU A 174 -11.48 -1.47 4.03
C GLU A 174 -10.89 -0.20 3.40
N LYS A 175 -9.55 -0.11 3.28
CA LYS A 175 -8.87 1.00 2.59
C LYS A 175 -9.29 1.11 1.14
N ASP A 176 -9.37 0.00 0.42
CA ASP A 176 -9.86 -0.04 -0.95
C ASP A 176 -11.29 0.49 -0.99
N ARG A 177 -12.20 0.05 -0.12
CA ARG A 177 -13.58 0.58 -0.09
C ARG A 177 -13.63 2.08 0.19
N GLU A 178 -12.91 2.56 1.19
CA GLU A 178 -12.85 3.99 1.53
C GLU A 178 -12.29 4.84 0.38
N GLN A 179 -11.32 4.33 -0.38
CA GLN A 179 -10.63 5.09 -1.43
C GLN A 179 -11.23 4.89 -2.83
N THR A 180 -11.87 3.75 -3.09
CA THR A 180 -12.58 3.45 -4.34
C THR A 180 -13.86 4.27 -4.48
N GLU A 181 -14.34 4.91 -3.41
CA GLU A 181 -15.31 6.02 -3.53
C GLU A 181 -14.83 7.07 -4.57
N ASN A 182 -13.52 7.31 -4.68
CA ASN A 182 -12.94 8.33 -5.58
C ASN A 182 -12.29 7.80 -6.86
N LEU A 183 -11.73 6.57 -6.88
CA LEU A 183 -10.84 6.14 -7.98
C LEU A 183 -11.58 5.55 -9.20
N PHE A 184 -12.73 4.89 -9.00
CA PHE A 184 -13.53 4.29 -10.08
C PHE A 184 -14.89 4.96 -10.28
N GLY A 185 -15.19 6.05 -9.55
CA GLY A 185 -16.51 6.69 -9.60
C GLY A 185 -17.62 5.69 -9.31
N VAL A 186 -17.42 4.89 -8.25
CA VAL A 186 -18.28 3.73 -7.99
C VAL A 186 -19.61 4.19 -7.42
N PHE A 187 -20.64 3.68 -8.08
CA PHE A 187 -22.01 3.50 -7.63
C PHE A 187 -22.17 3.51 -6.09
N SER A 188 -23.18 4.22 -5.59
CA SER A 188 -23.51 4.21 -4.17
C SER A 188 -23.74 2.79 -3.64
N GLU A 189 -23.69 2.60 -2.33
CA GLU A 189 -24.07 1.33 -1.67
C GLU A 189 -25.40 0.78 -2.20
N ARG A 190 -26.35 1.66 -2.49
CA ARG A 190 -27.67 1.31 -3.01
C ARG A 190 -27.61 0.77 -4.44
N VAL A 191 -26.82 1.38 -5.31
CA VAL A 191 -26.65 0.95 -6.71
C VAL A 191 -25.82 -0.34 -6.77
N ASN A 192 -24.76 -0.45 -5.96
CA ASN A 192 -23.99 -1.68 -5.81
C ASN A 192 -24.84 -2.83 -5.30
N PHE A 193 -25.69 -2.59 -4.29
CA PHE A 193 -26.62 -3.60 -3.80
C PHE A 193 -27.63 -4.02 -4.88
N TYR A 194 -28.17 -3.05 -5.62
CA TYR A 194 -29.14 -3.31 -6.68
C TYR A 194 -28.56 -4.20 -7.80
N PHE A 195 -27.46 -3.78 -8.43
CA PHE A 195 -26.85 -4.53 -9.52
C PHE A 195 -26.06 -5.76 -9.05
N GLY A 196 -25.61 -5.79 -7.79
CA GLY A 196 -24.95 -6.94 -7.20
C GLY A 196 -25.95 -7.96 -6.66
N GLU A 197 -26.14 -7.94 -5.33
CA GLU A 197 -26.87 -8.99 -4.62
C GLU A 197 -28.36 -9.07 -4.99
N PHE A 198 -29.04 -7.94 -5.22
CA PHE A 198 -30.48 -7.92 -5.47
C PHE A 198 -30.87 -8.54 -6.81
N LEU A 199 -30.38 -7.98 -7.93
CA LEU A 199 -30.66 -8.53 -9.26
C LEU A 199 -30.07 -9.95 -9.43
N GLU A 200 -28.90 -10.25 -8.84
CA GLU A 200 -28.35 -11.60 -8.93
C GLU A 200 -29.23 -12.63 -8.19
N ASN A 201 -29.82 -12.27 -7.05
CA ASN A 201 -30.76 -13.15 -6.35
C ASN A 201 -32.04 -13.37 -7.15
N LEU A 202 -32.63 -12.32 -7.74
CA LEU A 202 -33.77 -12.46 -8.65
C LEU A 202 -33.45 -13.36 -9.85
N ARG A 203 -32.23 -13.25 -10.40
CA ARG A 203 -31.76 -14.12 -11.48
C ARG A 203 -31.62 -15.57 -11.03
N LYS A 204 -31.05 -15.81 -9.85
CA LYS A 204 -30.92 -17.16 -9.24
C LYS A 204 -32.29 -17.80 -8.99
N ASN A 205 -33.27 -17.00 -8.60
CA ASN A 205 -34.67 -17.41 -8.43
C ASN A 205 -35.44 -17.55 -9.75
N LYS A 206 -34.81 -17.24 -10.90
CA LYS A 206 -35.41 -17.24 -12.25
C LYS A 206 -36.58 -16.24 -12.41
N GLU A 207 -36.61 -15.20 -11.60
CA GLU A 207 -37.58 -14.11 -11.69
C GLU A 207 -37.20 -13.12 -12.79
N ILE A 208 -35.91 -13.00 -13.08
CA ILE A 208 -35.36 -12.22 -14.20
C ILE A 208 -34.35 -13.05 -15.00
N ASP A 209 -34.16 -12.70 -16.28
CA ASP A 209 -33.13 -13.30 -17.13
C ASP A 209 -31.88 -12.43 -17.22
N ILE A 210 -30.83 -12.96 -17.87
CA ILE A 210 -29.57 -12.23 -18.03
C ILE A 210 -29.71 -11.04 -19.00
N LYS A 211 -30.66 -11.11 -19.93
CA LYS A 211 -30.91 -10.05 -20.90
C LYS A 211 -31.45 -8.81 -20.20
N PHE A 212 -32.42 -9.00 -19.31
CA PHE A 212 -32.98 -7.96 -18.46
C PHE A 212 -31.90 -7.29 -17.60
N TYR A 213 -30.98 -8.08 -17.03
CA TYR A 213 -29.87 -7.53 -16.25
C TYR A 213 -29.05 -6.50 -17.05
N TYR A 214 -28.71 -6.83 -18.30
CA TYR A 214 -27.98 -5.91 -19.18
C TYR A 214 -28.82 -4.71 -19.63
N GLU A 215 -30.10 -4.92 -19.96
CA GLU A 215 -31.02 -3.83 -20.30
C GLU A 215 -31.15 -2.83 -19.14
N GLU A 216 -31.17 -3.32 -17.90
CA GLU A 216 -31.27 -2.49 -16.71
C GLU A 216 -29.98 -1.72 -16.42
N MET A 217 -28.81 -2.32 -16.67
CA MET A 217 -27.53 -1.60 -16.65
C MET A 217 -27.48 -0.50 -17.71
N GLU A 218 -27.96 -0.78 -18.92
CA GLU A 218 -28.01 0.21 -20.00
C GLU A 218 -28.97 1.36 -19.66
N ARG A 219 -30.11 1.06 -19.02
CA ARG A 219 -31.06 2.06 -18.51
C ARG A 219 -30.38 2.98 -17.49
N TYR A 220 -29.61 2.43 -16.57
CA TYR A 220 -28.88 3.20 -15.56
C TYR A 220 -27.77 4.08 -16.19
N ASN A 221 -27.02 3.54 -17.14
CA ASN A 221 -25.99 4.31 -17.86
C ASN A 221 -26.59 5.48 -18.65
N LYS A 222 -27.73 5.28 -19.33
CA LYS A 222 -28.47 6.37 -19.99
C LYS A 222 -28.94 7.44 -19.01
N CYS A 223 -29.29 7.07 -17.77
CA CYS A 223 -29.60 8.04 -16.72
C CYS A 223 -28.36 8.85 -16.31
N ILE A 224 -27.19 8.23 -16.19
CA ILE A 224 -25.93 8.93 -15.92
C ILE A 224 -25.60 9.92 -17.03
N ASP A 225 -25.69 9.49 -18.30
CA ASP A 225 -25.38 10.34 -19.45
C ASP A 225 -26.29 11.57 -19.53
N LYS A 226 -27.56 11.42 -19.13
CA LYS A 226 -28.59 12.47 -19.26
C LYS A 226 -28.61 13.44 -18.09
N PHE A 227 -28.35 12.98 -16.86
CA PHE A 227 -28.55 13.77 -15.64
C PHE A 227 -27.28 13.99 -14.81
N GLY A 228 -26.14 13.41 -15.24
CA GLY A 228 -24.90 13.44 -14.47
C GLY A 228 -24.93 12.49 -13.26
N ARG A 229 -23.75 12.16 -12.74
CA ARG A 229 -23.56 11.12 -11.70
C ARG A 229 -24.23 11.44 -10.36
N GLU A 230 -24.31 12.71 -9.96
CA GLU A 230 -24.85 13.11 -8.66
C GLU A 230 -26.37 12.96 -8.56
N SER A 231 -27.09 13.18 -9.66
CA SER A 231 -28.56 13.18 -9.69
C SER A 231 -29.14 11.92 -10.31
N SER A 232 -28.37 11.14 -11.07
CA SER A 232 -28.85 9.95 -11.79
C SER A 232 -29.42 8.88 -10.87
N GLU A 233 -28.82 8.67 -9.71
CA GLU A 233 -29.25 7.64 -8.76
C GLU A 233 -30.66 7.92 -8.21
N SER A 234 -30.86 9.13 -7.69
CA SER A 234 -32.14 9.52 -7.10
C SER A 234 -33.26 9.48 -8.13
N ILE A 235 -32.98 9.88 -9.37
CA ILE A 235 -33.92 9.82 -10.49
C ILE A 235 -34.24 8.38 -10.89
N PHE A 236 -33.22 7.52 -11.03
CA PHE A 236 -33.40 6.13 -11.43
C PHE A 236 -34.27 5.34 -10.45
N PHE A 237 -34.03 5.49 -9.14
CA PHE A 237 -34.82 4.83 -8.10
C PHE A 237 -36.16 5.53 -7.80
N ALA A 238 -36.33 6.78 -8.20
CA ALA A 238 -37.60 7.50 -8.10
C ALA A 238 -38.57 7.17 -9.24
N ASP A 239 -38.06 6.63 -10.36
CA ASP A 239 -38.82 6.27 -11.55
C ASP A 239 -40.01 5.35 -11.22
N GLY A 240 -41.14 5.64 -11.87
CA GLY A 240 -42.38 4.89 -11.69
C GLY A 240 -42.26 3.45 -12.15
N ASP A 241 -41.50 3.20 -13.21
CA ASP A 241 -41.26 1.84 -13.72
C ASP A 241 -40.46 1.02 -12.70
N PHE A 242 -39.40 1.60 -12.13
CA PHE A 242 -38.62 0.95 -11.06
C PHE A 242 -39.49 0.60 -9.85
N LYS A 243 -40.26 1.57 -9.33
CA LYS A 243 -41.09 1.36 -8.13
C LYS A 243 -42.21 0.35 -8.36
N SER A 244 -42.73 0.27 -9.58
CA SER A 244 -43.75 -0.72 -9.94
C SER A 244 -43.17 -2.13 -10.06
N ARG A 245 -41.94 -2.26 -10.57
CA ARG A 245 -41.29 -3.57 -10.78
C ARG A 245 -40.68 -4.14 -9.52
N PHE A 246 -40.08 -3.30 -8.67
CA PHE A 246 -39.36 -3.72 -7.47
C PHE A 246 -39.88 -2.98 -6.21
N PRO A 247 -41.17 -3.14 -5.85
CA PRO A 247 -41.74 -2.50 -4.67
C PRO A 247 -41.08 -2.97 -3.36
N GLU A 248 -40.51 -4.17 -3.34
CA GLU A 248 -39.81 -4.76 -2.20
C GLU A 248 -38.40 -4.19 -1.98
N PHE A 249 -37.78 -3.59 -3.00
CA PHE A 249 -36.37 -3.17 -2.97
C PHE A 249 -36.03 -2.28 -1.75
N PRO A 250 -36.80 -1.25 -1.37
CA PRO A 250 -36.45 -0.40 -0.22
C PRO A 250 -36.34 -1.20 1.10
N LYS A 251 -37.23 -2.17 1.30
CA LYS A 251 -37.27 -2.99 2.52
C LYS A 251 -36.14 -4.02 2.54
N VAL A 252 -35.84 -4.61 1.38
CA VAL A 252 -34.71 -5.54 1.24
C VAL A 252 -33.39 -4.80 1.45
N PHE A 253 -33.24 -3.60 0.87
CA PHE A 253 -32.07 -2.76 1.05
C PHE A 253 -31.89 -2.32 2.51
N GLU A 254 -32.96 -1.92 3.21
CA GLU A 254 -32.89 -1.59 4.64
C GLU A 254 -32.42 -2.79 5.49
N ASN A 255 -32.88 -4.01 5.16
CA ASN A 255 -32.41 -5.23 5.83
C ASN A 255 -30.95 -5.54 5.51
N TYR A 256 -30.53 -5.32 4.26
CA TYR A 256 -29.12 -5.41 3.85
C TYR A 256 -28.26 -4.43 4.66
N GLN A 257 -28.67 -3.16 4.77
CA GLN A 257 -27.98 -2.15 5.58
C GLN A 257 -27.97 -2.50 7.07
N LYS A 258 -29.00 -3.14 7.62
CA LYS A 258 -28.97 -3.62 9.02
C LYS A 258 -28.01 -4.79 9.23
N LYS A 259 -27.86 -5.66 8.23
CA LYS A 259 -27.00 -6.84 8.25
C LYS A 259 -25.54 -6.50 7.96
N HIS A 260 -25.28 -5.51 7.10
CA HIS A 260 -23.95 -5.13 6.62
C HIS A 260 -23.45 -3.77 7.16
N GLY A 261 -24.35 -2.86 7.56
CA GLY A 261 -24.05 -1.53 8.09
C GLY A 261 -23.79 -1.48 9.60
N LYS A 262 -24.05 -2.56 10.34
CA LYS A 262 -23.27 -2.81 11.56
C LYS A 262 -21.90 -3.25 11.08
N ALA A 263 -20.95 -2.31 11.08
CA ALA A 263 -19.53 -2.56 10.89
C ALA A 263 -19.23 -3.99 11.31
N LYS A 264 -18.97 -4.88 10.33
CA LYS A 264 -18.51 -6.24 10.62
C LYS A 264 -17.46 -6.04 11.69
N SER A 265 -17.71 -6.58 12.90
CA SER A 265 -16.77 -6.53 14.02
C SER A 265 -15.40 -6.67 13.42
N LYS A 266 -14.60 -5.58 13.44
CA LYS A 266 -13.30 -5.53 12.77
C LYS A 266 -12.64 -6.86 13.04
N SER A 267 -12.13 -7.50 11.99
CA SER A 267 -11.29 -8.68 12.18
C SER A 267 -10.24 -8.27 13.21
N LYS A 268 -10.42 -8.69 14.46
CA LYS A 268 -9.44 -8.46 15.50
C LYS A 268 -8.42 -9.51 15.18
N ASP A 269 -7.44 -9.15 14.37
CA ASP A 269 -6.29 -10.02 14.24
C ASP A 269 -5.71 -10.31 15.62
N ILE A 270 -4.83 -11.31 15.66
CA ILE A 270 -4.32 -11.82 16.93
C ILE A 270 -3.65 -10.71 17.73
N LEU A 271 -2.92 -9.79 17.08
CA LEU A 271 -2.29 -8.66 17.76
C LEU A 271 -3.33 -7.68 18.31
N GLN A 272 -4.29 -7.25 17.50
CA GLN A 272 -5.35 -6.35 17.90
C GLN A 272 -6.23 -6.95 18.99
N HIS A 273 -6.45 -8.26 18.98
CA HIS A 273 -7.14 -8.99 20.04
C HIS A 273 -6.32 -8.94 21.35
N LEU A 274 -5.03 -9.27 21.29
CA LEU A 274 -4.14 -9.22 22.45
C LEU A 274 -4.05 -7.80 23.02
N MET A 275 -3.89 -6.79 22.18
CA MET A 275 -3.84 -5.38 22.61
C MET A 275 -5.13 -4.92 23.29
N ASN A 276 -6.28 -5.47 22.92
CA ASN A 276 -7.59 -5.03 23.45
C ASN A 276 -8.06 -5.81 24.67
N HIS A 277 -7.59 -7.05 24.87
CA HIS A 277 -8.15 -7.98 25.86
C HIS A 277 -7.11 -8.61 26.79
N SER A 278 -5.81 -8.35 26.60
CA SER A 278 -4.78 -8.93 27.45
C SER A 278 -4.62 -8.17 28.77
N ASP A 279 -5.07 -8.80 29.85
CA ASP A 279 -4.82 -8.34 31.23
C ASP A 279 -3.32 -8.13 31.52
N PHE A 280 -2.43 -8.83 30.81
CA PHE A 280 -0.99 -8.63 30.95
C PHE A 280 -0.54 -7.33 30.31
N LEU A 281 -0.99 -7.01 29.09
CA LEU A 281 -0.60 -5.79 28.37
C LEU A 281 -1.28 -4.54 28.94
N ASP A 282 -2.44 -4.68 29.58
CA ASP A 282 -3.19 -3.57 30.19
C ASP A 282 -2.57 -3.03 31.49
N LYS A 283 -1.64 -3.77 32.10
CA LYS A 283 -0.88 -3.30 33.27
C LYS A 283 -0.02 -2.09 32.89
N GLU A 284 -0.02 -1.05 33.72
CA GLU A 284 0.73 0.20 33.43
C GLU A 284 2.19 -0.05 33.05
N LYS A 285 2.86 -0.97 33.76
CA LYS A 285 4.26 -1.32 33.50
C LYS A 285 4.53 -1.98 32.14
N ASN A 286 3.49 -2.48 31.47
CA ASN A 286 3.57 -3.21 30.20
C ASN A 286 2.97 -2.43 29.02
N LYS A 287 2.41 -1.23 29.24
CA LYS A 287 1.80 -0.42 28.18
C LYS A 287 2.74 -0.10 27.02
N TRP A 288 4.04 -0.03 27.27
CA TRP A 288 5.09 0.18 26.26
C TRP A 288 5.17 -0.94 25.19
N MET A 289 4.60 -2.11 25.47
CA MET A 289 4.56 -3.24 24.54
C MET A 289 3.46 -3.10 23.46
N LYS A 290 2.54 -2.13 23.63
CA LYS A 290 1.49 -1.80 22.67
C LYS A 290 1.93 -0.64 21.79
#